data_AF-A0AAW8FYS8-F1
#
_entry.id   AF-A0AAW8FYS8-F1
#
_cell.length_a   1.000
_cell.length_b   1.000
_cell.length_c   1.000
_cell.angle_alpha   90.00
_cell.angle_beta   90.00
_cell.angle_gamma   90.00
#
_symmetry.space_group_name_H-M   'P 1'
#
loop_
_entity.id
_entity.type
_entity.pdbx_description
1 polymer ?
#
loop_
_entity_poly.entity_id
_entity_poly.type
_entity_poly.pdbx_seq_one_letter_code
_entity_poly.pdbx_strand_id
1 'polypeptide(L)'
;MLTNTLVAHSSDTEKADFYKKTYLHLALSVLAFIGVETILLRTVPVEVIAMMFGQRYTWLLIIGVFWLASVLASRWSLSQSRSTQYFGLGFYIVLEAVIFLPLIYMAAATAGGQVIFQAAMLTIAMFAGLSIVAFTSKRDFFFFKEYHDYRRIYCYRTDCCRLDLRV
;
A
#
# COMPACT_ATOMS: atom_id res chain seq x y z
N MET A 1 21.45 19.99 -7.83
CA MET A 1 21.03 18.98 -8.83
C MET A 1 20.70 17.70 -8.07
N LEU A 2 19.46 17.23 -8.11
CA LEU A 2 19.10 15.92 -7.56
C LEU A 2 19.47 14.88 -8.62
N THR A 3 20.62 14.24 -8.46
CA THR A 3 20.97 13.06 -9.24
C THR A 3 19.95 11.99 -8.90
N ASN A 4 19.08 11.62 -9.84
CA ASN A 4 18.13 10.50 -9.67
C ASN A 4 18.92 9.18 -9.71
N THR A 5 19.66 8.89 -8.65
CA THR A 5 20.27 7.58 -8.41
C THR A 5 19.19 6.67 -7.85
N LEU A 6 19.07 5.47 -8.41
CA LEU A 6 18.18 4.46 -7.83
C LEU A 6 18.66 4.13 -6.42
N VAL A 7 17.75 4.04 -5.45
CA VAL A 7 18.06 3.72 -4.04
C VAL A 7 18.87 2.42 -3.92
N ALA A 8 18.74 1.49 -4.87
CA ALA A 8 19.55 0.27 -4.92
C ALA A 8 21.07 0.55 -5.03
N HIS A 9 21.46 1.63 -5.71
CA HIS A 9 22.84 2.01 -5.98
C HIS A 9 23.36 3.13 -5.05
N SER A 10 22.57 3.58 -4.08
CA SER A 10 23.00 4.58 -3.10
C SER A 10 23.79 3.96 -1.94
N SER A 11 24.46 4.80 -1.15
CA SER A 11 25.16 4.37 0.06
C SER A 11 24.20 3.81 1.12
N ASP A 12 24.72 3.01 2.05
CA ASP A 12 23.90 2.40 3.11
C ASP A 12 23.25 3.43 4.03
N THR A 13 23.91 4.58 4.24
CA THR A 13 23.37 5.69 5.01
C THR A 13 22.17 6.34 4.30
N GLU A 14 22.28 6.60 2.99
CA GLU A 14 21.18 7.13 2.18
C GLU A 14 19.99 6.16 2.11
N LYS A 15 20.27 4.85 1.99
CA LYS A 15 19.23 3.80 2.05
C LYS A 15 18.51 3.81 3.39
N ALA A 16 19.25 3.86 4.49
CA ALA A 16 18.67 3.90 5.84
C ALA A 16 17.75 5.11 6.04
N ASP A 17 18.17 6.28 5.56
CA ASP A 17 17.35 7.50 5.65
C ASP A 17 16.10 7.43 4.74
N PHE A 18 16.21 6.84 3.55
CA PHE A 18 15.07 6.58 2.69
C PHE A 18 14.06 5.63 3.35
N TYR A 19 14.51 4.54 3.98
CA TYR A 19 13.63 3.60 4.68
C TYR A 19 12.93 4.26 5.87
N LYS A 20 13.66 5.01 6.70
CA LYS A 20 13.06 5.77 7.82
C LYS A 20 11.96 6.70 7.35
N LYS A 21 12.20 7.47 6.28
CA LYS A 21 11.19 8.37 5.70
C LYS A 21 9.99 7.61 5.17
N THR A 22 10.20 6.49 4.46
CA THR A 22 9.11 5.66 3.94
C THR A 22 8.23 5.11 5.06
N TYR A 23 8.84 4.55 6.11
CA TYR A 23 8.11 4.04 7.28
C TYR A 23 7.38 5.15 8.05
N LEU A 24 7.97 6.34 8.14
CA LEU A 24 7.31 7.49 8.75
C LEU A 24 6.06 7.91 7.96
N HIS A 25 6.14 7.99 6.63
CA HIS A 25 4.99 8.33 5.78
C HIS A 25 3.90 7.27 5.87
N LEU A 26 4.27 5.98 5.91
CA LEU A 26 3.33 4.88 6.11
C LEU A 26 2.62 5.02 7.46
N ALA A 27 3.37 5.20 8.56
CA ALA A 27 2.79 5.36 9.89
C ALA A 27 1.84 6.57 9.98
N LEU A 28 2.23 7.71 9.40
CA LEU A 28 1.38 8.91 9.33
C LEU A 28 0.13 8.66 8.49
N SER A 29 0.23 7.92 7.40
CA SER A 29 -0.92 7.58 6.54
C SER A 29 -1.92 6.68 7.27
N VAL A 30 -1.43 5.69 8.02
CA VAL A 30 -2.28 4.81 8.84
C VAL A 30 -2.94 5.60 9.97
N LEU A 31 -2.22 6.50 10.65
CA LEU A 31 -2.80 7.35 11.68
C LEU A 31 -3.86 8.30 11.10
N ALA A 32 -3.59 8.90 9.94
CA ALA A 32 -4.55 9.74 9.23
C ALA A 32 -5.80 8.95 8.83
N PHE A 33 -5.63 7.73 8.31
CA PHE A 33 -6.73 6.81 8.01
C PHE A 33 -7.59 6.55 9.25
N ILE A 34 -6.98 6.16 10.38
CA ILE A 34 -7.71 5.92 11.65
C ILE A 34 -8.47 7.18 12.09
N GLY A 35 -7.85 8.35 11.96
CA GLY A 35 -8.48 9.63 12.30
C GLY A 35 -9.70 9.93 11.43
N VAL A 36 -9.57 9.82 10.11
CA VAL A 36 -10.67 10.02 9.15
C VAL A 36 -11.78 9.01 9.39
N GLU A 37 -11.44 7.75 9.56
CA GLU A 37 -12.37 6.65 9.81
C GLU A 37 -13.18 6.86 11.10
N THR A 38 -12.51 7.28 12.18
CA THR A 38 -13.16 7.61 13.46
C THR A 38 -14.16 8.75 13.31
N ILE A 39 -13.84 9.75 12.47
CA ILE A 39 -14.77 10.84 12.17
C ILE A 39 -15.97 10.29 11.39
N LEU A 40 -15.73 9.55 10.31
CA LEU A 40 -16.78 8.98 9.47
C LEU A 40 -17.76 8.10 10.25
N LEU A 41 -17.27 7.21 11.11
CA LEU A 41 -18.10 6.33 11.95
C LEU A 41 -19.02 7.10 12.91
N ARG A 42 -18.66 8.33 13.30
CA ARG A 42 -19.46 9.19 14.18
C ARG A 42 -20.41 10.09 13.41
N THR A 43 -20.03 10.51 12.22
CA THR A 43 -20.78 11.52 11.44
C THR A 43 -21.71 10.91 10.40
N VAL A 44 -21.38 9.74 9.85
CA VAL A 44 -22.18 9.12 8.79
C VAL A 44 -23.37 8.39 9.41
N PRO A 45 -24.62 8.70 9.00
CA PRO A 45 -25.80 8.03 9.50
C PRO A 45 -25.81 6.53 9.14
N VAL A 46 -26.36 5.71 10.04
CA VAL A 46 -26.43 4.24 9.87
C VAL A 46 -27.22 3.86 8.61
N GLU A 47 -28.21 4.66 8.23
CA GLU A 47 -29.02 4.48 7.03
C GLU A 47 -28.15 4.56 5.76
N VAL A 48 -27.17 5.46 5.73
CA VAL A 48 -26.23 5.59 4.61
C VAL A 48 -25.35 4.36 4.50
N ILE A 49 -24.86 3.85 5.63
CA ILE A 49 -24.04 2.63 5.67
C ILE A 49 -24.88 1.42 5.25
N ALA A 50 -26.13 1.31 5.72
CA ALA A 50 -27.05 0.23 5.36
C ALA A 50 -27.36 0.22 3.86
N MET A 51 -27.51 1.40 3.23
CA MET A 51 -27.71 1.51 1.78
C MET A 51 -26.54 0.91 0.98
N MET A 52 -25.32 0.89 1.51
CA MET A 52 -24.15 0.27 0.86
C MET A 52 -24.29 -1.26 0.73
N PHE A 53 -25.15 -1.88 1.55
CA PHE A 53 -25.44 -3.32 1.51
C PHE A 53 -26.85 -3.65 0.98
N GLY A 54 -27.67 -2.64 0.70
CA GLY A 54 -29.10 -2.83 0.40
C GLY A 54 -29.40 -3.44 -0.98
N GLN A 55 -28.49 -3.36 -1.96
CA GLN A 55 -28.72 -3.88 -3.32
C GLN A 55 -27.61 -4.83 -3.75
N ARG A 56 -27.98 -5.85 -4.55
CA ARG A 56 -27.08 -6.92 -5.04
C ARG A 56 -25.85 -6.40 -5.78
N TYR A 57 -25.98 -5.29 -6.51
CA TYR A 57 -24.92 -4.76 -7.37
C TYR A 57 -24.21 -3.52 -6.79
N THR A 58 -24.61 -3.04 -5.60
CA THR A 58 -24.00 -1.84 -4.98
C THR A 58 -22.51 -2.02 -4.78
N TRP A 59 -22.07 -3.18 -4.32
CA TRP A 59 -20.64 -3.45 -4.10
C TRP A 59 -19.83 -3.52 -5.40
N LEU A 60 -20.42 -3.96 -6.52
CA LEU A 60 -19.74 -3.89 -7.82
C LEU A 60 -19.51 -2.44 -8.24
N LEU A 61 -20.50 -1.56 -8.01
CA LEU A 61 -20.36 -0.14 -8.28
C LEU A 61 -19.36 0.54 -7.33
N ILE A 62 -19.41 0.24 -6.02
CA ILE A 62 -18.45 0.77 -5.04
C ILE A 62 -17.03 0.38 -5.44
N ILE A 63 -16.80 -0.89 -5.74
CA ILE A 63 -15.47 -1.37 -6.17
C ILE A 63 -15.06 -0.73 -7.50
N GLY A 64 -15.98 -0.57 -8.45
CA GLY A 64 -15.71 0.09 -9.73
C GLY A 64 -15.29 1.55 -9.57
N VAL A 65 -16.03 2.31 -8.76
CA VAL A 65 -15.72 3.71 -8.45
C VAL A 65 -14.42 3.82 -7.66
N PHE A 66 -14.25 2.97 -6.64
CA PHE A 66 -13.02 2.92 -5.85
C PHE A 66 -11.81 2.64 -6.74
N TRP A 67 -11.91 1.67 -7.64
CA TRP A 67 -10.83 1.35 -8.58
C TRP A 67 -10.45 2.55 -9.46
N LEU A 68 -11.44 3.24 -10.05
CA LEU A 68 -11.19 4.44 -10.86
C LEU A 68 -10.54 5.57 -10.05
N ALA A 69 -11.06 5.84 -8.86
CA ALA A 69 -10.53 6.88 -7.98
C ALA A 69 -9.12 6.52 -7.49
N SER A 70 -8.84 5.26 -7.20
CA SER A 70 -7.52 4.74 -6.81
C SER A 70 -6.50 4.87 -7.94
N VAL A 71 -6.90 4.63 -9.19
CA VAL A 71 -6.04 4.88 -10.37
C VAL A 71 -5.67 6.36 -10.44
N LEU A 72 -6.64 7.27 -10.27
CA LEU A 72 -6.39 8.70 -10.31
C LEU A 72 -5.46 9.17 -9.18
N ALA A 73 -5.73 8.71 -7.95
CA ALA A 73 -4.89 8.97 -6.78
C ALA A 73 -3.45 8.51 -7.00
N SER A 74 -3.28 7.32 -7.61
CA SER A 74 -1.98 6.75 -7.96
C SER A 74 -1.25 7.58 -9.02
N ARG A 75 -1.98 8.17 -9.98
CA ARG A 75 -1.36 9.08 -10.96
C ARG A 75 -0.85 10.35 -10.27
N TRP A 76 -1.59 10.88 -9.30
CA TRP A 76 -1.15 12.06 -8.53
C TRP A 76 0.03 11.76 -7.62
N SER A 77 0.07 10.59 -6.97
CA SER A 77 1.18 10.18 -6.10
C SER A 77 2.50 9.96 -6.86
N LEU A 78 2.43 9.75 -8.18
CA LEU A 78 3.59 9.65 -9.08
C LEU A 78 3.95 10.96 -9.79
N SER A 79 3.29 12.07 -9.44
CA SER A 79 3.58 13.39 -10.00
C SER A 79 4.98 13.88 -9.61
N GLN A 80 5.60 14.68 -10.49
CA GLN A 80 6.89 15.33 -10.22
C GLN A 80 6.78 16.44 -9.15
N SER A 81 5.58 17.01 -8.97
CA SER A 81 5.36 18.02 -7.94
C SER A 81 5.09 17.35 -6.60
N ARG A 82 5.87 17.74 -5.57
CA ARG A 82 5.68 17.22 -4.20
C ARG A 82 4.27 17.51 -3.68
N SER A 83 3.72 18.68 -3.98
CA SER A 83 2.37 19.06 -3.55
C SER A 83 1.31 18.12 -4.12
N THR A 84 1.36 17.82 -5.43
CA THR A 84 0.43 16.87 -6.06
C THR A 84 0.64 15.45 -5.55
N GLN A 85 1.89 15.06 -5.25
CA GLN A 85 2.17 13.75 -4.66
C GLN A 85 1.52 13.56 -3.29
N TYR A 86 1.65 14.54 -2.39
CA TYR A 86 0.99 14.50 -1.07
C TYR A 86 -0.52 14.63 -1.17
N PHE A 87 -1.03 15.39 -2.15
CA PHE A 87 -2.47 15.45 -2.42
C PHE A 87 -3.01 14.08 -2.85
N GLY A 88 -2.31 13.39 -3.75
CA GLY A 88 -2.66 12.02 -4.15
C GLY A 88 -2.68 11.05 -2.97
N LEU A 89 -1.68 11.14 -2.08
CA LEU A 89 -1.63 10.35 -0.85
C LEU A 89 -2.83 10.63 0.07
N GLY A 90 -3.13 11.90 0.35
CA GLY A 90 -4.25 12.29 1.20
C GLY A 90 -5.61 11.88 0.61
N PHE A 91 -5.79 12.08 -0.69
CA PHE A 91 -7.00 11.64 -1.39
C PHE A 91 -7.18 10.11 -1.32
N TYR A 92 -6.10 9.35 -1.48
CA TYR A 92 -6.13 7.90 -1.35
C TYR A 92 -6.53 7.45 0.06
N ILE A 93 -6.02 8.10 1.11
CA ILE A 93 -6.38 7.79 2.50
C ILE A 93 -7.88 7.98 2.76
N VAL A 94 -8.47 9.07 2.24
CA VAL A 94 -9.91 9.33 2.38
C VAL A 94 -10.73 8.28 1.62
N LEU A 95 -10.30 7.92 0.41
CA LEU A 95 -10.97 6.90 -0.40
C LEU A 95 -10.96 5.52 0.31
N GLU A 96 -9.83 5.15 0.90
CA GLU A 96 -9.71 3.93 1.72
C GLU A 96 -10.63 3.99 2.94
N ALA A 97 -10.71 5.11 3.66
CA ALA A 97 -11.63 5.25 4.79
C ALA A 97 -13.10 5.03 4.36
N VAL A 98 -13.52 5.59 3.23
CA VAL A 98 -14.90 5.43 2.74
C VAL A 98 -15.25 3.97 2.43
N ILE A 99 -14.34 3.19 1.85
CA ILE A 99 -14.62 1.77 1.54
C ILE A 99 -14.51 0.88 2.79
N PHE A 100 -13.69 1.24 3.78
CA PHE A 100 -13.55 0.51 5.04
C PHE A 100 -14.69 0.79 6.04
N LEU A 101 -15.31 1.95 5.97
CA LEU A 101 -16.44 2.36 6.81
C LEU A 101 -17.53 1.29 6.99
N PRO A 102 -18.17 0.77 5.91
CA PRO A 102 -19.19 -0.26 6.04
C PRO A 102 -18.65 -1.58 6.60
N LEU A 103 -17.38 -1.91 6.35
CA LEU A 103 -16.76 -3.16 6.82
C LEU A 103 -16.50 -3.12 8.32
N ILE A 104 -15.95 -2.01 8.82
CA ILE A 104 -15.67 -1.79 10.25
C ILE A 104 -16.99 -1.68 11.03
N TYR A 105 -17.98 -0.98 10.48
CA TYR A 105 -19.32 -0.90 11.08
C TYR A 105 -19.93 -2.29 11.28
N MET A 106 -19.92 -3.13 10.23
CA MET A 106 -20.44 -4.49 10.30
C MET A 106 -19.67 -5.37 11.30
N ALA A 107 -18.33 -5.26 11.34
CA ALA A 107 -17.52 -5.99 12.30
C ALA A 107 -17.85 -5.61 13.75
N ALA A 108 -17.98 -4.31 14.04
CA ALA A 108 -18.36 -3.82 15.36
C ALA A 108 -19.78 -4.24 15.74
N ALA A 109 -20.74 -4.17 14.80
CA ALA A 109 -22.14 -4.50 15.05
C ALA A 109 -22.37 -6.01 15.31
N THR A 110 -21.56 -6.88 14.71
CA THR A 110 -21.73 -8.35 14.81
C THR A 110 -20.88 -8.99 15.91
N ALA A 111 -19.63 -8.55 16.09
CA ALA A 111 -18.68 -9.14 17.04
C ALA A 111 -18.32 -8.22 18.22
N GLY A 112 -18.92 -7.02 18.29
CA GLY A 112 -18.65 -6.03 19.33
C GLY A 112 -17.35 -5.24 19.10
N GLY A 113 -17.23 -4.09 19.75
CA GLY A 113 -16.07 -3.19 19.55
C GLY A 113 -14.71 -3.80 19.96
N GLN A 114 -14.69 -4.84 20.79
CA GLN A 114 -13.47 -5.51 21.22
C GLN A 114 -12.72 -6.20 20.06
N VAL A 115 -13.44 -6.65 19.03
CA VAL A 115 -12.84 -7.30 17.85
C VAL A 115 -11.89 -6.36 17.10
N ILE A 116 -12.21 -5.06 17.09
CA ILE A 116 -11.40 -4.04 16.39
C ILE A 116 -10.05 -3.88 17.09
N PHE A 117 -10.06 -3.82 18.43
CA PHE A 117 -8.82 -3.71 19.20
C PHE A 117 -7.93 -4.95 19.03
N GLN A 118 -8.54 -6.15 19.04
CA GLN A 118 -7.82 -7.40 18.79
C GLN A 118 -7.18 -7.44 17.39
N ALA A 119 -7.95 -7.06 16.36
CA ALA A 119 -7.44 -6.98 14.98
C ALA A 119 -6.28 -5.99 14.86
N ALA A 120 -6.41 -4.79 15.46
CA ALA A 120 -5.37 -3.77 15.44
C ALA A 120 -4.08 -4.26 16.11
N MET A 121 -4.17 -4.88 17.29
CA MET A 121 -3.01 -5.43 17.99
C MET A 121 -2.33 -6.55 17.18
N LEU A 122 -3.11 -7.41 16.54
CA LEU A 122 -2.58 -8.47 15.70
C LEU A 122 -1.84 -7.90 14.47
N THR A 123 -2.42 -6.91 13.79
CA THR A 123 -1.77 -6.24 12.65
C THR A 123 -0.45 -5.58 13.07
N ILE A 124 -0.44 -4.86 14.20
CA ILE A 124 0.79 -4.23 14.72
C ILE A 124 1.83 -5.30 15.04
N ALA A 125 1.46 -6.37 15.74
CA ALA A 125 2.37 -7.45 16.09
C ALA A 125 2.96 -8.14 14.85
N MET A 126 2.13 -8.44 13.85
CA MET A 126 2.58 -9.05 12.60
C MET A 126 3.49 -8.13 11.80
N PHE A 127 3.11 -6.86 11.66
CA PHE A 127 3.92 -5.87 10.94
C PHE A 127 5.26 -5.63 11.62
N ALA A 128 5.27 -5.47 12.94
CA ALA A 128 6.49 -5.29 13.72
C ALA A 128 7.37 -6.54 13.68
N GLY A 129 6.78 -7.73 13.86
CA GLY A 129 7.50 -9.00 13.80
C GLY A 129 8.17 -9.23 12.45
N LEU A 130 7.44 -9.04 11.36
CA LEU A 130 7.99 -9.15 10.00
C LEU A 130 9.05 -8.08 9.72
N SER A 131 8.84 -6.85 10.17
CA SER A 131 9.83 -5.76 9.99
C SER A 131 11.14 -6.07 10.72
N ILE A 132 11.07 -6.56 11.96
CA ILE A 132 12.26 -6.96 12.73
C ILE A 132 13.02 -8.05 11.98
N VAL A 133 12.33 -9.11 11.53
CA VAL A 133 12.97 -10.19 10.77
C VAL A 133 13.58 -9.65 9.47
N ALA A 134 12.88 -8.79 8.73
CA ALA A 134 13.38 -8.23 7.48
C ALA A 134 14.63 -7.37 7.67
N PHE A 135 14.70 -6.56 8.73
CA PHE A 135 15.84 -5.67 8.99
C PHE A 135 17.02 -6.35 9.70
N THR A 136 16.78 -7.45 10.43
CA THR A 136 17.85 -8.19 11.13
C THR A 136 18.38 -9.38 10.33
N SER A 137 17.59 -9.87 9.36
CA SER A 137 18.00 -10.96 8.49
C SER A 137 19.21 -10.55 7.64
N LYS A 138 20.24 -11.41 7.64
CA LYS A 138 21.42 -11.29 6.75
C LYS A 138 21.19 -11.93 5.38
N ARG A 139 19.96 -12.34 5.07
CA ARG A 139 19.62 -13.00 3.80
C ARG A 139 19.12 -11.98 2.79
N ASP A 140 19.64 -12.07 1.58
CA ASP A 140 19.14 -11.31 0.44
C ASP A 140 17.89 -11.98 -0.15
N PHE A 141 16.75 -11.30 -0.10
CA PHE A 141 15.47 -11.80 -0.61
C PHE A 141 15.33 -11.75 -2.14
N PHE A 142 16.44 -11.62 -2.88
CA PHE A 142 16.46 -11.48 -4.34
C PHE A 142 15.75 -12.65 -5.05
N PHE A 143 15.77 -13.85 -4.46
CA PHE A 143 15.08 -15.03 -4.97
C PHE A 143 13.59 -14.79 -5.24
N PHE A 144 12.88 -14.00 -4.41
CA PHE A 144 11.46 -13.69 -4.63
C PHE A 144 11.21 -12.81 -5.86
N LYS A 145 12.21 -12.05 -6.30
CA LYS A 145 12.13 -11.23 -7.52
C LYS A 145 12.14 -12.10 -8.78
N GLU A 146 12.92 -13.18 -8.78
CA GLU A 146 13.12 -14.07 -9.94
C GLU A 146 11.83 -14.79 -10.35
N TYR A 147 11.03 -15.28 -9.40
CA TYR A 147 9.80 -16.05 -9.70
C TYR A 147 8.66 -15.21 -10.30
N HIS A 148 8.74 -13.88 -10.23
CA HIS A 148 7.73 -12.99 -10.82
C HIS A 148 8.12 -12.49 -12.24
N ASP A 149 9.32 -12.86 -12.72
CA ASP A 149 9.84 -12.52 -14.05
C ASP A 149 10.24 -13.79 -14.83
N TYR A 150 9.28 -14.66 -15.10
CA TYR A 150 9.46 -15.78 -16.04
C TYR A 150 9.66 -15.34 -17.50
N ARG A 151 9.75 -14.04 -17.80
CA ARG A 151 9.98 -13.54 -19.16
C ARG A 151 11.46 -13.29 -19.48
N ARG A 152 12.40 -13.68 -18.60
CA ARG A 152 13.84 -13.44 -18.83
C ARG A 152 14.81 -14.57 -18.47
N ILE A 153 14.36 -15.83 -18.43
CA ILE A 153 15.17 -17.00 -18.05
C ILE A 153 15.92 -17.64 -19.25
N TYR A 154 16.56 -16.86 -20.12
CA TYR A 154 17.51 -17.44 -21.09
C TYR A 154 18.68 -16.51 -21.37
N CYS A 155 19.49 -16.16 -20.35
CA CYS A 155 20.87 -15.72 -20.61
C CYS A 155 21.74 -15.64 -19.34
N TYR A 156 21.88 -16.71 -18.55
CA TYR A 156 22.92 -16.69 -17.49
C TYR A 156 23.44 -18.08 -17.08
N ARG A 157 23.89 -18.89 -18.04
CA ARG A 157 24.81 -20.00 -17.74
C ARG A 157 25.65 -20.35 -18.97
N THR A 158 26.82 -19.72 -19.03
CA THR A 158 28.10 -20.11 -19.67
C THR A 158 28.04 -20.89 -20.99
N ASP A 159 28.62 -20.25 -22.01
CA ASP A 159 29.19 -20.78 -23.28
C ASP A 159 28.40 -20.42 -24.54
N CYS A 160 28.69 -19.24 -25.11
CA CYS A 160 29.02 -19.08 -26.54
C CYS A 160 29.31 -17.60 -26.84
N CYS A 161 30.60 -17.25 -26.86
CA CYS A 161 31.09 -16.37 -27.92
C CYS A 161 30.55 -16.88 -29.26
N ARG A 162 30.06 -15.96 -30.11
CA ARG A 162 29.66 -16.11 -31.53
C ARG A 162 28.15 -16.24 -31.81
N LEU A 163 27.55 -15.09 -32.08
CA LEU A 163 26.47 -14.84 -33.06
C LEU A 163 26.73 -13.41 -33.56
N ASP A 164 27.70 -13.27 -34.46
CA ASP A 164 27.47 -13.05 -35.90
C ASP A 164 26.69 -11.76 -36.18
N LEU A 165 27.45 -10.75 -36.60
CA LEU A 165 26.97 -9.60 -37.37
C LEU A 165 26.34 -10.13 -38.65
N ARG A 166 25.02 -10.01 -38.81
CA ARG A 166 24.44 -9.76 -40.14
C ARG A 166 22.96 -9.33 -40.08
N VAL A 167 22.76 -8.18 -40.73
CA VAL A 167 21.51 -7.50 -41.14
C VAL A 167 20.79 -6.70 -40.06
#